data_AF-A0A9J6ADP5-F1
#
_entry.id   AF-A0A9J6ADP5-F1
#
_cell.length_a   1.000
_cell.length_b   1.000
_cell.length_c   1.000
_cell.angle_alpha   90.00
_cell.angle_beta   90.00
_cell.angle_gamma   90.00
#
_symmetry.space_group_name_H-M   'P 1'
#
loop_
_entity.id
_entity.type
_entity.pdbx_description
1 polymer ?
#
loop_
_entity_poly.entity_id
_entity_poly.type
_entity_poly.pdbx_seq_one_letter_code
_entity_poly.pdbx_strand_id
1 'polypeptide(L)'
;MTKVVKYWKKHSEEGVTKVQLKNFDQDFLKISHSELHDVHLAAKYLDDNQLKKVIIQEFLDRIKGKPIEEIREVFGIVNDYTPEEKEEVRRENAWAFE
;
A
#
# COMPACT_ATOMS: atom_id res chain seq x y z
N MET A 1 10.42 10.61 9.90
CA MET A 1 11.52 11.25 9.12
C MET A 1 12.69 10.31 8.81
N THR A 2 13.19 9.49 9.75
CA THR A 2 14.38 8.64 9.53
C THR A 2 14.24 7.62 8.38
N LYS A 3 13.03 7.12 8.10
CA LYS A 3 12.82 6.15 7.01
C LYS A 3 12.98 6.78 5.62
N VAL A 4 12.37 7.94 5.35
CA VAL A 4 12.51 8.63 4.05
C VAL A 4 13.97 9.01 3.77
N VAL A 5 14.71 9.42 4.80
CA VAL A 5 16.15 9.69 4.66
C VAL A 5 16.94 8.41 4.32
N LYS A 6 16.59 7.26 4.91
CA LYS A 6 17.21 5.97 4.54
C LYS A 6 16.89 5.59 3.09
N TYR A 7 15.65 5.81 2.65
CA TYR A 7 15.22 5.57 1.27
C TYR A 7 16.08 6.36 0.27
N TRP A 8 16.23 7.67 0.48
CA TRP A 8 17.05 8.52 -0.39
C TRP A 8 18.52 8.14 -0.37
N LYS A 9 19.09 7.84 0.80
CA LYS A 9 20.48 7.37 0.88
C LYS A 9 20.71 6.16 0.00
N LYS A 10 19.81 5.16 0.07
CA LYS A 10 19.93 3.96 -0.75
C LYS A 10 19.78 4.24 -2.25
N HIS A 11 18.90 5.16 -2.63
CA HIS A 11 18.69 5.57 -4.01
C HIS A 11 19.81 6.45 -4.58
N SER A 12 20.59 7.08 -3.72
CA SER A 12 21.77 7.87 -4.10
C SER A 12 23.07 7.06 -4.14
N GLU A 13 23.07 5.79 -3.71
CA GLU A 13 24.29 4.96 -3.70
C GLU A 13 24.74 4.63 -5.13
N GLU A 14 26.00 4.95 -5.44
CA GLU A 14 26.63 4.59 -6.71
C GLU A 14 26.91 3.09 -6.78
N GLY A 15 26.82 2.50 -7.98
CA GLY A 15 27.08 1.08 -8.20
C GLY A 15 25.92 0.13 -7.85
N VAL A 16 24.78 0.66 -7.38
CA VAL A 16 23.57 -0.15 -7.15
C VAL A 16 22.80 -0.33 -8.46
N THR A 17 22.50 -1.57 -8.82
CA THR A 17 21.70 -1.88 -10.01
C THR A 17 20.22 -1.58 -9.80
N LYS A 18 19.48 -1.35 -10.89
CA LYS A 18 18.02 -1.15 -10.84
C LYS A 18 17.28 -2.33 -10.19
N VAL A 19 17.78 -3.55 -10.34
CA VAL A 19 17.20 -4.76 -9.73
C VAL A 19 17.38 -4.74 -8.22
N GLN A 20 18.56 -4.36 -7.74
CA GLN A 20 18.83 -4.23 -6.31
C GLN A 20 17.97 -3.13 -5.66
N LEU A 21 17.77 -1.99 -6.35
CA LEU A 21 16.86 -0.94 -5.88
C LEU A 21 15.42 -1.44 -5.80
N LYS A 22 14.94 -2.16 -6.82
CA LYS A 22 13.57 -2.71 -6.81
C LYS A 22 13.35 -3.72 -5.68
N ASN A 23 14.34 -4.58 -5.39
CA ASN A 23 14.25 -5.51 -4.27
C ASN A 23 14.27 -4.75 -2.92
N PHE A 24 15.13 -3.74 -2.80
CA PHE A 24 15.14 -2.88 -1.61
C PHE A 24 13.81 -2.17 -1.41
N ASP A 25 13.21 -1.62 -2.47
CA ASP A 25 11.91 -0.96 -2.45
C ASP A 25 10.81 -1.86 -1.89
N GLN A 26 10.76 -3.10 -2.38
CA GLN A 26 9.82 -4.12 -1.91
C GLN A 26 10.03 -4.48 -0.44
N ASP A 27 11.28 -4.58 0.01
CA ASP A 27 11.57 -4.93 1.42
C ASP A 27 11.41 -3.73 2.36
N PHE A 28 11.68 -2.51 1.88
CA PHE A 28 11.61 -1.28 2.65
C PHE A 28 10.18 -0.94 3.08
N LEU A 29 9.18 -1.31 2.28
CA LEU A 29 7.77 -1.05 2.55
C LEU A 29 7.02 -2.21 3.23
N LYS A 30 7.70 -3.32 3.55
CA LYS A 30 7.19 -4.39 4.43
C LYS A 30 7.17 -3.96 5.89
N ILE A 31 6.39 -2.92 6.18
CA ILE A 31 6.26 -2.26 7.47
C ILE A 31 4.79 -2.30 7.92
N SER A 32 4.50 -1.93 9.17
CA SER A 32 3.10 -1.89 9.63
C SER A 32 2.26 -0.90 8.81
N HIS A 33 0.93 -1.09 8.77
CA HIS A 33 0.04 -0.18 8.02
C HIS A 33 0.15 1.27 8.51
N SER A 34 0.24 1.49 9.83
CA SER A 34 0.45 2.82 10.42
C SER A 34 1.75 3.46 9.93
N GLU A 35 2.86 2.71 9.90
CA GLU A 35 4.13 3.26 9.42
C GLU A 35 4.10 3.53 7.91
N LEU A 36 3.42 2.69 7.11
CA LEU A 36 3.23 2.91 5.69
C LEU A 36 2.45 4.20 5.43
N HIS A 37 1.41 4.47 6.22
CA HIS A 37 0.65 5.71 6.18
C HIS A 37 1.52 6.94 6.52
N ASP A 38 2.37 6.86 7.54
CA ASP A 38 3.30 7.94 7.89
C ASP A 38 4.31 8.23 6.78
N VAL A 39 4.82 7.18 6.13
CA VAL A 39 5.74 7.31 4.99
C VAL A 39 5.01 7.88 3.77
N HIS A 40 3.74 7.51 3.54
CA HIS A 40 2.89 8.10 2.50
C HIS A 40 2.69 9.60 2.71
N LEU A 41 2.35 10.01 3.94
CA LEU A 41 2.17 11.43 4.27
C LEU A 41 3.47 12.22 4.07
N ALA A 42 4.60 11.66 4.48
CA ALA A 42 5.91 12.29 4.25
C ALA A 42 6.25 12.39 2.75
N ALA A 43 6.02 11.32 1.97
CA ALA A 43 6.26 11.33 0.52
C ALA A 43 5.35 12.34 -0.21
N LYS A 44 4.11 12.49 0.25
CA LYS A 44 3.18 13.52 -0.23
C LYS A 44 3.70 14.93 0.08
N TYR A 45 4.14 15.18 1.31
CA TYR A 45 4.65 16.48 1.73
C TYR A 45 5.94 16.88 1.00
N LEU A 46 6.83 15.92 0.75
CA LEU A 46 8.13 16.13 0.09
C LEU A 46 8.04 16.08 -1.44
N ASP A 47 6.84 15.86 -1.99
CA ASP A 47 6.55 15.71 -3.41
C ASP A 47 7.41 14.66 -4.15
N ASP A 48 7.77 13.57 -3.46
CA ASP A 48 8.61 12.52 -4.04
C ASP A 48 7.77 11.54 -4.88
N ASN A 49 7.78 11.74 -6.19
CA ASN A 49 7.02 10.91 -7.13
C ASN A 49 7.54 9.46 -7.24
N GLN A 50 8.80 9.21 -6.94
CA GLN A 50 9.33 7.84 -6.97
C GLN A 50 8.82 7.08 -5.76
N LEU A 51 9.01 7.64 -4.57
CA LEU A 51 8.54 7.04 -3.31
C LEU A 51 7.02 6.87 -3.29
N LYS A 52 6.26 7.84 -3.81
CA LYS A 52 4.79 7.70 -3.98
C LYS A 52 4.41 6.47 -4.81
N LYS A 53 5.10 6.20 -5.92
CA LYS A 53 4.81 5.04 -6.78
C LYS A 53 5.05 3.72 -6.05
N VAL A 54 6.15 3.60 -5.32
CA VAL A 54 6.47 2.38 -4.56
C VAL A 54 5.42 2.16 -3.47
N ILE A 55 4.99 3.22 -2.78
CA ILE A 55 3.93 3.16 -1.76
C ILE A 55 2.59 2.72 -2.35
N ILE A 56 2.19 3.27 -3.49
CA ILE A 56 0.95 2.85 -4.18
C ILE A 56 1.03 1.37 -4.54
N GLN A 57 2.18 0.89 -5.02
CA GLN A 57 2.36 -0.53 -5.34
C GLN A 57 2.19 -1.42 -4.10
N GLU A 58 2.78 -1.04 -2.96
CA GLU A 58 2.61 -1.77 -1.70
C GLU A 58 1.14 -1.78 -1.24
N PHE A 59 0.41 -0.66 -1.35
CA PHE A 59 -1.03 -0.64 -1.06
C PHE A 59 -1.82 -1.57 -1.98
N LEU A 60 -1.51 -1.58 -3.28
CA LEU A 60 -2.13 -2.49 -4.23
C LEU A 60 -1.85 -3.95 -3.88
N ASP A 61 -0.61 -4.28 -3.51
CA ASP A 61 -0.21 -5.64 -3.14
C ASP A 61 -0.90 -6.11 -1.85
N ARG A 62 -1.22 -5.18 -0.92
CA ARG A 62 -2.04 -5.47 0.27
C ARG A 62 -3.51 -5.67 -0.03
N ILE A 63 -4.04 -5.18 -1.14
CA ILE A 63 -5.46 -5.31 -1.50
C ILE A 63 -5.68 -6.51 -2.43
N LYS A 64 -4.75 -6.71 -3.37
CA LYS A 64 -4.92 -7.66 -4.47
C LYS A 64 -5.07 -9.10 -3.96
N GLY A 65 -6.17 -9.73 -4.34
CA GLY A 65 -6.45 -11.14 -4.05
C GLY A 65 -6.89 -11.42 -2.61
N LYS A 66 -7.09 -10.40 -1.77
CA LYS A 66 -7.63 -10.56 -0.42
C LYS A 66 -9.15 -10.47 -0.41
N PRO A 67 -9.83 -11.20 0.50
CA PRO A 67 -11.26 -11.03 0.71
C PRO A 67 -11.56 -9.65 1.31
N ILE A 68 -12.76 -9.13 1.03
CA ILE A 68 -13.17 -7.79 1.45
C ILE A 68 -13.11 -7.58 2.96
N GLU A 69 -13.38 -8.62 3.75
CA GLU A 69 -13.32 -8.53 5.21
C GLU A 69 -11.89 -8.41 5.73
N GLU A 70 -10.92 -9.09 5.10
CA GLU A 70 -9.50 -8.95 5.46
C GLU A 70 -8.97 -7.56 5.05
N ILE A 71 -9.40 -7.04 3.90
CA ILE A 71 -9.09 -5.66 3.50
C ILE A 71 -9.65 -4.69 4.54
N ARG A 72 -10.90 -4.85 4.96
CA ARG A 72 -11.50 -3.98 5.97
C ARG A 72 -10.73 -4.01 7.28
N GLU A 73 -10.31 -5.18 7.75
CA GLU A 73 -9.49 -5.31 8.96
C GLU A 73 -8.15 -4.59 8.83
N VAL A 74 -7.41 -4.84 7.74
CA VAL A 74 -6.09 -4.23 7.50
C VAL A 74 -6.14 -2.71 7.45
N PHE A 75 -7.21 -2.15 6.88
CA PHE A 75 -7.39 -0.70 6.72
C PHE A 75 -8.23 -0.07 7.84
N GLY A 76 -8.69 -0.84 8.84
CA GLY A 76 -9.51 -0.34 9.94
C GLY A 76 -10.88 0.21 9.49
N ILE A 77 -11.44 -0.33 8.41
CA ILE A 77 -12.72 0.12 7.84
C ILE A 77 -13.86 -0.63 8.54
N VAL A 78 -14.74 0.12 9.19
CA VAL A 78 -15.97 -0.43 9.77
C VAL A 78 -16.97 -0.76 8.66
N ASN A 79 -17.59 -1.93 8.71
CA ASN A 79 -18.71 -2.25 7.83
C ASN A 79 -19.97 -1.53 8.33
N ASP A 80 -20.46 -0.59 7.53
CA ASP A 80 -21.65 0.21 7.79
C ASP A 80 -22.90 -0.26 7.02
N TYR A 81 -22.77 -1.28 6.16
CA TYR A 81 -23.91 -1.86 5.44
C TYR A 81 -24.82 -2.72 6.32
N THR A 82 -26.13 -2.61 6.12
CA THR A 82 -27.07 -3.62 6.61
C THR A 82 -26.89 -4.96 5.87
N PRO A 83 -27.40 -6.08 6.41
CA PRO A 83 -27.36 -7.37 5.71
C PRO A 83 -27.97 -7.31 4.31
N GLU A 84 -29.08 -6.60 4.14
CA GLU A 84 -29.80 -6.44 2.88
C GLU A 84 -28.97 -5.65 1.86
N GLU A 85 -28.37 -4.53 2.29
CA GLU A 85 -27.49 -3.71 1.45
C GLU A 85 -26.23 -4.50 1.03
N LYS A 86 -25.67 -5.30 1.95
CA LYS A 86 -24.52 -6.16 1.64
C LYS A 86 -24.86 -7.20 0.58
N GLU A 87 -26.04 -7.81 0.66
CA GLU A 87 -26.52 -8.78 -0.34
C GLU A 87 -26.77 -8.11 -1.70
N GLU A 88 -27.36 -6.92 -1.71
CA GLU A 88 -27.59 -6.14 -2.93
C GLU A 88 -26.27 -5.77 -3.60
N VAL A 89 -25.30 -5.23 -2.85
CA VAL A 89 -23.96 -4.90 -3.36
C VAL A 89 -23.26 -6.16 -3.88
N ARG A 90 -23.41 -7.31 -3.22
CA ARG A 90 -22.82 -8.58 -3.69
C ARG A 90 -23.47 -9.09 -4.97
N ARG A 91 -24.79 -8.92 -5.13
CA ARG A 91 -25.53 -9.26 -6.34
C ARG A 91 -25.12 -8.36 -7.51
N GLU A 92 -25.02 -7.06 -7.29
CA GLU A 92 -24.58 -6.10 -8.32
C GLU A 92 -23.14 -6.32 -8.76
N ASN A 93 -22.27 -6.70 -7.82
CA ASN A 93 -20.86 -6.96 -8.08
C ASN A 93 -20.53 -8.44 -8.27
N ALA A 94 -21.51 -9.27 -8.67
CA ALA A 94 -21.31 -10.70 -8.85
C ALA A 94 -20.13 -11.04 -9.77
N TRP A 95 -19.91 -10.23 -10.82
CA TRP A 95 -18.78 -10.35 -11.77
C TRP A 95 -17.39 -10.33 -11.12
N ALA A 96 -17.25 -9.73 -9.93
CA ALA A 96 -15.99 -9.64 -9.20
C ALA A 96 -15.74 -10.87 -8.31
N PHE A 97 -16.73 -11.77 -8.19
CA PHE A 97 -16.69 -12.97 -7.37
C PHE A 97 -16.80 -14.27 -8.20
N GLU A 98 -16.83 -14.17 -9.53
CA GLU A 98 -16.79 -15.30 -10.49
C GLU A 98 -15.37 -15.81 -10.74
#